data_AF-A0A1G8Y773-F1
#
_entry.id   AF-A0A1G8Y773-F1
#
_cell.length_a   1.000
_cell.length_b   1.000
_cell.length_c   1.000
_cell.angle_alpha   90.00
_cell.angle_beta   90.00
_cell.angle_gamma   90.00
#
_symmetry.space_group_name_H-M   'P 1'
#
loop_
_entity.id
_entity.type
_entity.pdbx_description
1 polymer ?
#
loop_
_entity_poly.entity_id
_entity_poly.type
_entity_poly.pdbx_seq_one_letter_code
_entity_poly.pdbx_strand_id
1 'polypeptide(L)'
;MLTLLVACLVLVFVLAGFALLALVGLITVGVVSTSVFIGVHQRSATKGFLAFTLTTFAVIGCALGCASGEILYRILHQGTVATSLLLGAFVGLIAGILFGRIAFRLLQRFITYLRQKLTSS
;
A
#
# COMPACT_ATOMS: atom_id res chain seq x y z
N MET A 1 6.22 -30.87 17.75
CA MET A 1 6.26 -30.69 16.28
C MET A 1 4.89 -30.44 15.67
N LEU A 2 3.86 -31.25 15.98
CA LEU A 2 2.51 -31.07 15.41
C LEU A 2 1.89 -29.68 15.69
N THR A 3 2.06 -29.15 16.90
CA THR A 3 1.53 -27.82 17.32
C THR A 3 2.14 -26.65 16.55
N LEU A 4 3.44 -26.69 16.26
CA LEU A 4 4.11 -25.67 15.44
C LEU A 4 3.64 -25.72 13.99
N LEU A 5 3.37 -26.91 13.47
CA LEU A 5 2.88 -27.12 12.11
C LEU A 5 1.46 -26.55 11.94
N VAL A 6 0.59 -26.81 12.91
CA VAL A 6 -0.77 -26.25 12.96
C VAL A 6 -0.73 -24.72 13.08
N ALA A 7 0.11 -24.18 13.97
CA ALA A 7 0.26 -22.73 14.12
C ALA A 7 0.74 -22.05 12.83
N CYS A 8 1.70 -22.66 12.13
CA CYS A 8 2.19 -22.15 10.85
C CYS A 8 1.08 -22.18 9.78
N LEU A 9 0.30 -23.26 9.71
CA LEU A 9 -0.77 -23.41 8.73
C LEU A 9 -1.89 -22.39 8.96
N VAL A 10 -2.28 -22.17 10.21
CA VAL A 10 -3.24 -21.12 10.58
C VAL A 10 -2.71 -19.74 10.23
N LEU A 11 -1.43 -19.45 10.52
CA LEU A 11 -0.81 -18.17 10.18
C LEU A 11 -0.84 -17.92 8.67
N VAL A 12 -0.48 -18.92 7.86
CA VAL A 12 -0.51 -18.83 6.39
C VAL A 12 -1.94 -18.59 5.89
N PHE A 13 -2.93 -19.31 6.45
CA PHE A 13 -4.33 -19.14 6.05
C PHE A 13 -4.86 -17.74 6.38
N VAL A 14 -4.52 -17.22 7.57
CA VAL A 14 -4.88 -15.86 7.98
C VAL A 14 -4.20 -14.84 7.07
N LEU A 15 -2.90 -14.99 6.79
CA LEU A 15 -2.19 -14.11 5.86
C LEU A 15 -2.81 -14.11 4.46
N ALA A 16 -3.15 -15.30 3.95
CA ALA A 16 -3.78 -15.46 2.64
C ALA A 16 -5.14 -14.77 2.59
N GLY A 17 -5.96 -14.92 3.65
CA GLY A 17 -7.25 -14.24 3.78
C GLY A 17 -7.11 -12.71 3.74
N PHE A 18 -6.16 -12.15 4.50
CA PHE A 18 -5.88 -10.71 4.49
C PHE A 18 -5.39 -10.23 3.11
N ALA A 19 -4.52 -10.99 2.45
CA ALA A 19 -4.03 -10.65 1.12
C ALA A 19 -5.17 -10.63 0.09
N LEU A 20 -6.10 -11.58 0.17
CA LEU A 20 -7.27 -11.67 -0.70
C LEU A 20 -8.22 -10.49 -0.47
N LEU A 21 -8.46 -10.12 0.80
CA LEU A 21 -9.25 -8.94 1.16
C LEU A 21 -8.61 -7.66 0.61
N ALA A 22 -7.30 -7.50 0.78
CA ALA A 22 -6.56 -6.36 0.26
C ALA A 22 -6.67 -6.28 -1.26
N LEU A 23 -6.54 -7.41 -1.96
CA LEU A 23 -6.66 -7.50 -3.42
C LEU A 23 -8.05 -7.10 -3.90
N VAL A 24 -9.11 -7.57 -3.24
CA VAL A 24 -10.49 -7.13 -3.54
C VAL A 24 -10.64 -5.63 -3.31
N GLY A 25 -10.12 -5.08 -2.21
CA GLY A 25 -10.14 -3.64 -1.94
C GLY A 25 -9.39 -2.82 -3.01
N LEU A 26 -8.27 -3.32 -3.49
CA LEU A 26 -7.49 -2.70 -4.56
C LEU A 26 -8.22 -2.72 -5.91
N ILE A 27 -9.03 -3.74 -6.18
CA ILE A 27 -9.89 -3.82 -7.36
C ILE A 27 -11.05 -2.83 -7.26
N THR A 28 -11.74 -2.78 -6.11
CA THR A 28 -12.91 -1.90 -5.93
C THR A 28 -12.55 -0.42 -6.00
N VAL A 29 -11.38 -0.02 -5.48
CA VAL A 29 -10.86 1.35 -5.58
C VAL A 29 -10.30 1.66 -7.00
N GLY A 30 -10.26 0.67 -7.90
CA GLY A 30 -9.81 0.85 -9.29
C GLY A 30 -8.30 0.98 -9.45
N VAL A 31 -7.51 0.65 -8.42
CA VAL A 31 -6.05 0.76 -8.43
C VAL A 31 -5.42 -0.22 -9.44
N VAL A 32 -5.98 -1.43 -9.54
CA VAL A 32 -5.52 -2.44 -10.50
C VAL A 32 -5.79 -1.96 -11.93
N SER A 33 -7.00 -1.48 -12.21
CA SER A 33 -7.38 -1.01 -13.55
C SER A 33 -6.57 0.20 -14.00
N THR A 34 -6.37 1.18 -13.11
CA THR A 34 -5.56 2.39 -13.41
C THR A 34 -4.10 2.05 -13.65
N SER A 35 -3.51 1.15 -12.86
CA SER A 35 -2.11 0.74 -13.04
C SER A 35 -1.87 -0.03 -14.33
N VAL A 36 -2.78 -0.94 -14.71
CA VAL A 36 -2.74 -1.65 -16.00
C VAL A 36 -2.90 -0.66 -17.15
N PHE A 37 -3.87 0.26 -17.06
CA PHE A 37 -4.08 1.27 -18.10
C PHE A 37 -2.83 2.15 -18.31
N ILE A 38 -2.22 2.64 -17.24
CA ILE A 38 -0.98 3.44 -17.32
C ILE A 38 0.18 2.62 -17.87
N GLY A 39 0.30 1.34 -17.50
CA GLY A 39 1.32 0.44 -18.01
C GLY A 39 1.21 0.22 -19.51
N VAL A 40 -0.02 0.00 -20.01
CA VAL A 40 -0.30 -0.16 -21.45
C VAL A 40 -0.08 1.16 -22.19
N HIS A 41 -0.61 2.27 -21.68
CA HIS A 41 -0.50 3.58 -22.33
C HIS A 41 0.96 4.04 -22.45
N GLN A 42 1.77 3.84 -21.41
CA GLN A 42 3.20 4.20 -21.45
C GLN A 42 4.11 3.09 -21.98
N ARG A 43 3.54 1.98 -22.48
CA ARG A 43 4.25 0.79 -22.98
C ARG A 43 5.37 0.29 -22.05
N SER A 44 5.17 0.40 -20.73
CA SER A 44 6.18 0.06 -19.74
C SER A 44 5.55 -0.51 -18.48
N ALA A 45 5.81 -1.80 -18.23
CA ALA A 45 5.39 -2.50 -17.01
C ALA A 45 5.92 -1.81 -15.75
N THR A 46 7.14 -1.26 -15.80
CA THR A 46 7.77 -0.55 -14.68
C THR A 46 6.99 0.70 -14.28
N LYS A 47 6.44 1.42 -15.26
CA LYS A 47 5.63 2.62 -15.00
C LYS A 47 4.23 2.28 -14.52
N GLY A 48 3.63 1.20 -15.03
CA GLY A 48 2.39 0.65 -14.49
C GLY A 48 2.55 0.21 -13.03
N PHE A 49 3.65 -0.48 -12.70
CA PHE A 49 3.95 -0.90 -11.34
C PHE A 49 4.24 0.29 -10.40
N LEU A 50 4.88 1.35 -10.90
CA LEU A 50 5.03 2.61 -10.16
C LEU A 50 3.66 3.20 -9.82
N ALA A 51 2.76 3.27 -10.80
CA ALA A 51 1.41 3.78 -10.58
C ALA A 51 0.64 2.91 -9.57
N PHE A 52 0.73 1.59 -9.67
CA PHE A 52 0.17 0.65 -8.70
C PHE A 52 0.69 0.91 -7.27
N THR A 53 2.01 1.04 -7.12
CA THR A 53 2.64 1.26 -5.82
C THR A 53 2.19 2.60 -5.23
N LEU A 54 2.25 3.69 -6.01
CA LEU A 54 1.86 5.01 -5.53
C LEU A 54 0.39 5.08 -5.11
N THR A 55 -0.51 4.54 -5.92
CA THR A 55 -1.95 4.57 -5.65
C THR A 55 -2.30 3.69 -4.44
N THR A 56 -1.69 2.51 -4.32
CA THR A 56 -1.87 1.64 -3.13
C THR A 56 -1.43 2.37 -1.86
N PHE A 57 -0.23 2.94 -1.84
CA PHE A 57 0.27 3.67 -0.68
C PHE A 57 -0.49 4.96 -0.41
N ALA A 58 -1.05 5.62 -1.43
CA ALA A 58 -1.91 6.78 -1.25
C ALA A 58 -3.24 6.40 -0.58
N VAL A 59 -3.87 5.29 -0.99
CA VAL A 59 -5.12 4.79 -0.39
C VAL A 59 -4.89 4.37 1.07
N ILE A 60 -3.83 3.59 1.33
CA ILE A 60 -3.46 3.19 2.69
C ILE A 60 -3.10 4.42 3.53
N GLY A 61 -2.33 5.35 2.98
CA GLY A 61 -1.96 6.60 3.63
C GLY A 61 -3.18 7.44 4.00
N CYS A 62 -4.16 7.57 3.11
CA CYS A 62 -5.43 8.24 3.41
C CYS A 62 -6.19 7.54 4.54
N ALA A 63 -6.32 6.20 4.48
CA ALA A 63 -7.03 5.44 5.50
C ALA A 63 -6.39 5.61 6.89
N LEU A 64 -5.05 5.50 6.96
CA LEU A 64 -4.29 5.72 8.19
C LEU A 64 -4.34 7.18 8.67
N GLY A 65 -4.32 8.13 7.75
CA GLY A 65 -4.45 9.56 8.03
C GLY A 65 -5.82 9.95 8.59
N CYS A 66 -6.90 9.41 8.03
CA CYS A 66 -8.24 9.57 8.58
C CYS A 66 -8.34 8.95 9.97
N ALA A 67 -7.81 7.72 10.16
CA ALA A 67 -7.82 7.05 11.46
C ALA A 67 -7.04 7.85 12.52
N SER A 68 -5.87 8.37 12.18
CA SER A 68 -5.08 9.20 13.09
C SER A 68 -5.75 10.55 13.37
N GLY A 69 -6.41 11.16 12.39
CA GLY A 69 -7.22 12.37 12.56
C GLY A 69 -8.41 12.17 13.52
N GLU A 70 -9.11 11.03 13.42
CA GLU A 70 -10.17 10.63 14.36
C GLU A 70 -9.63 10.46 15.79
N ILE A 71 -8.50 9.78 15.94
CA ILE A 71 -7.84 9.60 17.24
C ILE A 71 -7.42 10.96 17.82
N LEU A 72 -6.81 11.84 17.03
CA LEU A 72 -6.42 13.18 17.46
C LEU A 72 -7.63 14.00 17.91
N TYR A 73 -8.74 13.94 17.18
CA TYR A 73 -9.98 14.63 17.53
C TYR A 73 -10.50 14.18 18.90
N ARG A 74 -10.52 12.87 19.17
CA ARG A 74 -10.96 12.33 20.47
C ARG A 74 -10.07 12.76 21.64
N ILE A 75 -8.79 12.99 21.40
CA ILE A 75 -7.85 13.39 22.45
C ILE A 75 -7.90 14.90 22.69
N LEU A 76 -7.80 15.71 21.63
CA LEU A 76 -7.69 17.16 21.76
C LEU A 76 -9.03 17.90 21.82
N HIS A 77 -10.15 17.29 21.39
CA HIS A 77 -11.48 17.93 21.26
C HIS A 77 -11.49 19.29 20.53
N GLN A 78 -10.41 19.63 19.82
CA GLN A 78 -10.28 20.89 19.10
C GLN A 78 -10.75 20.71 17.65
N GLY A 79 -11.80 21.47 17.29
CA GLY A 79 -12.33 21.53 15.93
C GLY A 79 -13.61 20.72 15.74
N THR A 80 -13.99 20.53 14.48
CA THR A 80 -15.11 19.65 14.10
C THR A 80 -14.57 18.32 13.56
N VAL A 81 -15.34 17.25 13.70
CA VAL A 81 -14.98 15.91 13.18
C VAL A 81 -14.60 15.98 11.69
N ALA A 82 -15.35 16.78 10.92
CA ALA A 82 -15.11 16.97 9.49
C ALA A 82 -13.74 17.60 9.19
N THR A 83 -13.35 18.64 9.95
CA THR A 83 -12.05 19.29 9.75
C THR A 83 -10.87 18.37 10.09
N SER A 84 -10.98 17.56 11.15
CA SER A 84 -9.90 16.64 11.55
C SER A 84 -9.76 15.47 10.57
N LEU A 85 -10.87 14.95 10.04
CA LEU A 85 -10.85 13.91 9.00
C LEU A 85 -10.25 14.42 7.70
N LEU A 86 -10.62 15.63 7.24
CA LEU A 86 -10.06 16.22 6.02
C LEU A 86 -8.57 16.48 6.14
N LEU A 87 -8.12 17.03 7.28
CA LEU A 87 -6.71 17.28 7.53
C LEU A 87 -5.93 15.97 7.60
N GLY A 88 -6.48 14.97 8.30
CA GLY A 88 -5.91 13.62 8.38
C GLY A 88 -5.81 12.96 7.01
N ALA A 89 -6.85 13.03 6.19
CA ALA A 89 -6.85 12.51 4.82
C ALA A 89 -5.78 13.19 3.96
N PHE A 90 -5.67 14.52 4.01
CA PHE A 90 -4.68 15.27 3.24
C PHE A 90 -3.25 14.92 3.65
N VAL A 91 -2.96 14.92 4.94
CA VAL A 91 -1.63 14.56 5.48
C VAL A 91 -1.31 13.10 5.15
N GLY A 92 -2.28 12.22 5.32
CA GLY A 92 -2.18 10.80 4.99
C GLY A 92 -1.92 10.55 3.50
N LEU A 93 -2.58 11.28 2.62
CA LEU A 93 -2.39 11.21 1.17
C LEU A 93 -0.97 11.63 0.78
N ILE A 94 -0.51 12.79 1.30
CA ILE A 94 0.83 13.31 1.03
C ILE A 94 1.88 12.33 1.54
N ALA A 95 1.75 11.88 2.80
CA ALA A 95 2.66 10.91 3.39
C ALA A 95 2.65 9.59 2.61
N GLY A 96 1.47 9.09 2.24
CA GLY A 96 1.30 7.88 1.45
C GLY A 96 2.01 7.95 0.09
N ILE A 97 1.84 9.05 -0.66
CA ILE A 97 2.53 9.24 -1.94
C ILE A 97 4.06 9.31 -1.74
N LEU A 98 4.52 10.03 -0.72
CA LEU A 98 5.95 10.17 -0.43
C LEU A 98 6.58 8.80 -0.10
N PHE A 99 5.94 8.05 0.80
CA PHE A 99 6.37 6.70 1.17
C PHE A 99 6.29 5.73 0.01
N GLY A 100 5.22 5.76 -0.79
CA GLY A 100 5.09 4.91 -1.98
C GLY A 100 6.22 5.14 -2.98
N ARG A 101 6.67 6.38 -3.16
CA ARG A 101 7.80 6.71 -4.05
C ARG A 101 9.14 6.22 -3.50
N ILE A 102 9.32 6.24 -2.19
CA ILE A 102 10.52 5.69 -1.53
C ILE A 102 10.51 4.16 -1.63
N ALA A 103 9.38 3.52 -1.33
CA ALA A 103 9.19 2.07 -1.41
C ALA A 103 9.46 1.56 -2.83
N PHE A 104 8.94 2.23 -3.86
CA PHE A 104 9.20 1.87 -5.25
C PHE A 104 10.71 1.92 -5.59
N ARG A 105 11.42 2.96 -5.15
CA ARG A 105 12.88 3.06 -5.38
C ARG A 105 13.65 1.94 -4.68
N LEU A 106 13.27 1.57 -3.47
CA LEU A 106 13.87 0.44 -2.75
C LEU A 106 13.59 -0.87 -3.48
N LEU A 107 12.34 -1.11 -3.89
CA LEU A 107 11.97 -2.32 -4.62
C LEU A 107 12.74 -2.44 -5.95
N GLN A 108 12.89 -1.33 -6.68
CA GLN A 108 13.66 -1.30 -7.92
C GLN A 108 15.14 -1.62 -7.69
N ARG A 109 15.74 -1.11 -6.60
CA ARG A 109 17.10 -1.49 -6.20
C ARG A 109 17.21 -2.97 -5.87
N PHE A 110 16.26 -3.53 -5.12
CA PHE A 110 16.23 -4.95 -4.79
C PHE A 110 16.14 -5.85 -6.02
N ILE A 111 15.26 -5.51 -6.96
CA ILE A 111 15.10 -6.27 -8.22
C ILE A 111 16.40 -6.18 -9.04
N THR A 112 17.02 -5.01 -9.11
CA THR A 112 18.28 -4.83 -9.85
C THR A 112 19.41 -5.63 -9.21
N TYR A 113 19.50 -5.62 -7.88
CA TYR A 113 20.47 -6.41 -7.13
C TYR A 113 20.29 -7.92 -7.35
N LEU A 114 19.04 -8.41 -7.27
CA LEU A 114 18.72 -9.82 -7.55
C LEU A 114 19.10 -10.21 -8.98
N ARG A 115 18.80 -9.34 -9.96
CA ARG A 115 19.14 -9.57 -11.36
C ARG A 115 20.65 -9.65 -11.56
N GLN A 116 21.43 -8.75 -10.96
CA GLN A 116 22.90 -8.80 -11.02
C GLN A 116 23.45 -10.10 -10.42
N LYS A 117 22.90 -10.54 -9.29
CA LYS A 117 23.34 -11.76 -8.62
C LYS A 117 22.98 -13.04 -9.40
N LEU A 118 21.87 -13.03 -10.14
CA LEU A 118 21.43 -14.15 -10.99
C LEU A 118 22.17 -14.21 -12.33
N THR A 119 22.61 -13.09 -12.90
CA THR A 119 23.38 -13.05 -14.15
C THR A 119 24.87 -13.27 -13.94
N SER A 120 25.39 -12.99 -12.74
CA SER A 120 26.80 -13.19 -12.40
C SER A 120 27.12 -14.58 -11.83
N SER A 121 26.19 -15.53 -11.95
CA SER A 121 26.33 -16.95 -11.58
C SER A 121 26.04 -17.83 -12.78
#